data_AF-A0AAI8XA96-F1
#
_entry.id   AF-A0AAI8XA96-F1
#
_cell.length_a   1.000
_cell.length_b   1.000
_cell.length_c   1.000
_cell.angle_alpha   90.00
_cell.angle_beta   90.00
_cell.angle_gamma   90.00
#
_symmetry.space_group_name_H-M   'P 1'
#
loop_
_entity.id
_entity.type
_entity.pdbx_description
1 polymer ?
#
loop_
_entity_poly.entity_id
_entity_poly.type
_entity_poly.pdbx_seq_one_letter_code
_entity_poly.pdbx_strand_id
1 'polypeptide(L)'
;MAFGDDYTFTGPADAVEHIGFLIVCNKAVTFIANHYGCSPKINLRELERGRQKWVDLGNPLPWKDYDPEKRDLLAIATLIEALADNVAFVRYYDGAGDAPEPLMEFPGQATAIVMGIILYDIVLRTRIQPRTEIKFIDLERISGKEMQNAVQALHEGRSRTHKFRQLISILEKFSTPIVFH
;
A
#
# COMPACT_ATOMS: atom_id res chain seq x y z
N MET A 1 -9.68 8.19 -19.11
CA MET A 1 -9.44 6.74 -19.25
C MET A 1 -9.28 6.17 -17.86
N ALA A 2 -10.14 5.26 -17.45
CA ALA A 2 -9.89 4.42 -16.28
C ALA A 2 -8.71 3.50 -16.64
N PHE A 3 -7.58 3.66 -15.96
CA PHE A 3 -6.43 2.76 -16.12
C PHE A 3 -6.67 1.51 -15.26
N GLY A 4 -6.64 0.33 -15.89
CA GLY A 4 -6.28 -0.91 -15.18
C GLY A 4 -7.41 -1.76 -14.59
N ASP A 5 -8.63 -1.74 -15.16
CA ASP A 5 -9.65 -2.70 -14.73
C ASP A 5 -9.40 -4.13 -15.26
N ASP A 6 -8.66 -4.28 -16.36
CA ASP A 6 -8.36 -5.58 -17.00
C ASP A 6 -6.94 -6.13 -16.69
N TYR A 7 -6.18 -5.50 -15.79
CA TYR A 7 -4.83 -5.98 -15.49
C TYR A 7 -4.88 -7.17 -14.53
N THR A 8 -4.34 -8.30 -15.00
CA THR A 8 -4.24 -9.53 -14.23
C THR A 8 -2.84 -9.67 -13.64
N PHE A 9 -2.76 -9.76 -12.31
CA PHE A 9 -1.53 -10.10 -11.60
C PHE A 9 -1.35 -11.61 -11.57
N THR A 10 -0.16 -12.06 -11.94
CA THR A 10 0.29 -13.46 -11.89
C THR A 10 1.14 -13.76 -10.67
N GLY A 11 1.63 -12.71 -9.99
CA GLY A 11 2.39 -12.81 -8.76
C GLY A 11 2.80 -11.43 -8.23
N PRO A 12 3.55 -11.39 -7.12
CA PRO A 12 4.07 -10.14 -6.57
C PRO A 12 5.06 -9.42 -7.50
N ALA A 13 5.74 -10.14 -8.40
CA ALA A 13 6.68 -9.55 -9.35
C ALA A 13 6.01 -8.51 -10.25
N ASP A 14 4.79 -8.79 -10.71
CA ASP A 14 4.00 -7.91 -11.56
C ASP A 14 3.66 -6.59 -10.87
N ALA A 15 3.54 -6.59 -9.54
CA ALA A 15 3.28 -5.39 -8.76
C ALA A 15 4.52 -4.49 -8.59
N VAL A 16 5.69 -4.98 -8.99
CA VAL A 16 6.98 -4.25 -9.02
C VAL A 16 7.27 -3.70 -10.43
N GLU A 17 6.68 -4.30 -11.45
CA GLU A 17 6.71 -3.76 -12.82
C GLU A 17 6.02 -2.40 -12.90
N HIS A 18 6.44 -1.56 -13.85
CA HIS A 18 5.96 -0.18 -13.95
C HIS A 18 4.44 -0.09 -14.05
N ILE A 19 3.80 -0.94 -14.87
CA ILE A 19 2.34 -0.94 -15.05
C ILE A 19 1.63 -1.42 -13.78
N GLY A 20 2.04 -2.56 -13.21
CA GLY A 20 1.38 -3.08 -12.00
C GLY A 20 1.57 -2.17 -10.79
N PHE A 21 2.76 -1.57 -10.62
CA PHE A 21 3.02 -0.59 -9.56
C PHE A 21 2.15 0.67 -9.71
N LEU A 22 2.00 1.18 -10.94
CA LEU A 22 1.11 2.31 -11.23
C LEU A 22 -0.34 1.97 -10.89
N ILE A 23 -0.81 0.76 -11.20
CA ILE A 23 -2.18 0.31 -10.89
C ILE A 23 -2.40 0.22 -9.38
N VAL A 24 -1.48 -0.41 -8.64
CA VAL A 24 -1.53 -0.50 -7.17
C VAL A 24 -1.56 0.90 -6.55
N CYS A 25 -0.68 1.79 -7.00
CA CYS A 25 -0.66 3.16 -6.52
C CYS A 25 -1.98 3.88 -6.85
N ASN A 26 -2.43 3.85 -8.09
CA ASN A 26 -3.67 4.52 -8.50
C ASN A 26 -4.89 4.04 -7.71
N LYS A 27 -5.00 2.74 -7.44
CA LYS A 27 -6.08 2.20 -6.60
C LYS A 27 -5.97 2.69 -5.16
N ALA A 28 -4.77 2.71 -4.58
CA ALA A 28 -4.57 3.25 -3.23
C ALA A 28 -4.88 4.74 -3.13
N VAL A 29 -4.42 5.55 -4.08
CA VAL A 29 -4.67 7.00 -4.14
C VAL A 29 -6.15 7.29 -4.33
N THR A 30 -6.80 6.61 -5.28
CA THR A 30 -8.25 6.76 -5.53
C THR A 30 -9.07 6.37 -4.31
N PHE A 31 -8.67 5.30 -3.62
CA PHE A 31 -9.32 4.87 -2.40
C PHE A 31 -9.25 5.95 -1.31
N ILE A 32 -8.05 6.42 -0.98
CA ILE A 32 -7.86 7.47 0.04
C ILE A 32 -8.59 8.76 -0.37
N ALA A 33 -8.49 9.13 -1.65
CA ALA A 33 -9.18 10.26 -2.22
C ALA A 33 -10.70 10.23 -2.00
N ASN A 34 -11.33 9.11 -2.32
CA ASN A 34 -12.78 8.95 -2.14
C ASN A 34 -13.18 8.89 -0.65
N HIS A 35 -12.38 8.22 0.18
CA HIS A 35 -12.69 8.07 1.61
C HIS A 35 -12.63 9.42 2.35
N TYR A 36 -11.72 10.30 1.98
CA TYR A 36 -11.51 11.60 2.64
C TYR A 36 -11.98 12.80 1.81
N GLY A 37 -12.65 12.58 0.67
CA GLY A 37 -13.22 13.65 -0.17
C GLY A 37 -12.16 14.58 -0.81
N CYS A 38 -11.02 14.03 -1.23
CA CYS A 38 -9.90 14.80 -1.76
C CYS A 38 -9.51 14.42 -3.21
N SER A 39 -8.67 15.23 -3.86
CA SER A 39 -8.29 15.00 -5.27
C SER A 39 -7.33 13.80 -5.43
N PRO A 40 -7.60 12.84 -6.35
CA PRO A 40 -6.75 11.66 -6.58
C PRO A 40 -5.54 11.92 -7.50
N LYS A 41 -4.89 13.09 -7.40
CA LYS A 41 -3.78 13.43 -8.29
C LYS A 41 -2.48 12.78 -7.84
N ILE A 42 -1.98 11.83 -8.63
CA ILE A 42 -0.71 11.12 -8.40
C ILE A 42 0.47 12.00 -8.84
N ASN A 43 1.51 12.05 -8.02
CA ASN A 43 2.81 12.60 -8.43
C ASN A 43 3.64 11.53 -9.17
N LEU A 44 3.57 11.52 -10.51
CA LEU A 44 4.24 10.53 -11.35
C LEU A 44 5.78 10.49 -11.18
N ARG A 45 6.41 11.61 -10.80
CA ARG A 45 7.86 11.67 -10.56
C ARG A 45 8.25 10.93 -9.27
N GLU A 46 7.47 11.12 -8.22
CA GLU A 46 7.67 10.42 -6.94
C GLU A 46 7.25 8.94 -7.04
N LEU A 47 6.26 8.62 -7.87
CA LEU A 47 5.85 7.26 -8.17
C LEU A 47 7.03 6.40 -8.65
N GLU A 48 7.75 6.82 -9.69
CA GLU A 48 8.87 6.04 -10.23
C GLU A 48 10.02 5.90 -9.22
N ARG A 49 10.25 6.93 -8.40
CA ARG A 49 11.20 6.88 -7.29
C ARG A 49 10.79 5.84 -6.23
N GLY A 50 9.51 5.77 -5.90
CA GLY A 50 8.97 4.75 -4.99
C GLY A 50 9.07 3.35 -5.56
N ARG A 51 8.80 3.17 -6.86
CA ARG A 51 8.97 1.90 -7.57
C ARG A 51 10.40 1.41 -7.49
N GLN A 52 11.38 2.26 -7.79
CA GLN A 52 12.79 1.88 -7.74
C GLN A 52 13.22 1.49 -6.32
N LYS A 53 12.81 2.25 -5.29
CA LYS A 53 13.09 1.90 -3.89
C LYS A 53 12.53 0.54 -3.52
N TRP A 54 11.34 0.20 -4.00
CA TRP A 54 10.78 -1.13 -3.79
C TRP A 54 11.62 -2.20 -4.47
N VAL A 55 11.99 -2.04 -5.75
CA VAL A 55 12.88 -2.97 -6.46
C VAL A 55 14.15 -3.21 -5.64
N ASP A 56 14.76 -2.14 -5.13
CA ASP A 56 16.01 -2.19 -4.38
C ASP A 56 15.84 -2.90 -3.02
N LEU A 57 14.71 -2.70 -2.34
CA LEU A 57 14.41 -3.27 -1.01
C LEU A 57 13.77 -4.66 -1.05
N GLY A 58 13.16 -5.05 -2.17
CA GLY A 58 12.64 -6.39 -2.39
C GLY A 58 13.75 -7.43 -2.59
N ASN A 59 14.97 -6.99 -2.92
CA ASN A 59 16.11 -7.82 -3.28
C ASN A 59 17.04 -8.34 -2.16
N PRO A 60 17.08 -7.84 -0.89
CA PRO A 60 18.11 -8.28 0.06
C PRO A 60 17.63 -8.73 1.45
N LEU A 61 16.34 -9.05 1.67
CA LEU A 61 15.92 -9.47 3.01
C LEU A 61 16.20 -10.98 3.21
N PRO A 62 16.77 -11.41 4.36
CA PRO A 62 17.22 -12.78 4.60
C PRO A 62 16.02 -13.70 4.89
N TRP A 63 15.27 -13.96 3.84
CA TRP A 63 13.94 -14.55 3.92
C TRP A 63 13.88 -16.03 4.29
N LYS A 64 15.03 -16.72 4.28
CA LYS A 64 15.11 -18.17 4.45
C LYS A 64 14.85 -18.62 5.89
N ASP A 65 14.93 -17.69 6.85
CA ASP A 65 14.81 -17.99 8.28
C ASP A 65 13.38 -17.82 8.83
N TYR A 66 12.43 -17.39 7.99
CA TYR A 66 11.04 -17.12 8.38
C TYR A 66 10.05 -18.07 7.71
N ASP A 67 8.98 -18.43 8.42
CA ASP A 67 7.81 -19.10 7.83
C ASP A 67 7.34 -18.31 6.59
N PRO A 68 6.95 -18.97 5.48
CA PRO A 68 6.59 -18.28 4.24
C PRO A 68 5.54 -17.18 4.39
N GLU A 69 4.55 -17.37 5.26
CA GLU A 69 3.49 -16.38 5.52
C GLU A 69 4.02 -15.16 6.30
N LYS A 70 4.81 -15.38 7.36
CA LYS A 70 5.44 -14.29 8.12
C LYS A 70 6.46 -13.53 7.30
N ARG A 71 7.14 -14.22 6.38
CA ARG A 71 8.08 -13.64 5.42
C ARG A 71 7.40 -12.58 4.56
N ASP A 72 6.21 -12.84 4.02
CA ASP A 72 5.51 -11.85 3.19
C ASP A 72 5.02 -10.65 3.99
N LEU A 73 4.48 -10.89 5.18
CA LEU A 73 4.07 -9.83 6.10
C LEU A 73 5.24 -8.89 6.42
N LEU A 74 6.42 -9.45 6.70
CA LEU A 74 7.64 -8.68 6.96
C LEU A 74 8.17 -7.95 5.71
N ALA A 75 8.08 -8.57 4.54
CA ALA A 75 8.41 -7.95 3.25
C ALA A 75 7.55 -6.73 3.00
N ILE A 76 6.25 -6.90 3.09
CA ILE A 76 5.30 -5.84 2.82
C ILE A 76 5.41 -4.74 3.87
N ALA A 77 5.56 -5.08 5.16
CA ALA A 77 5.81 -4.09 6.20
C ALA A 77 7.08 -3.26 5.94
N THR A 78 8.16 -3.89 5.47
CA THR A 78 9.41 -3.19 5.12
C THR A 78 9.22 -2.25 3.93
N LEU A 79 8.44 -2.67 2.94
CA LEU A 79 8.10 -1.85 1.79
C LEU A 79 7.24 -0.66 2.20
N ILE A 80 6.20 -0.86 3.02
CA ILE A 80 5.37 0.23 3.55
C ILE A 80 6.25 1.26 4.27
N GLU A 81 7.11 0.83 5.20
CA GLU A 81 8.03 1.72 5.93
C GLU A 81 8.88 2.56 4.96
N ALA A 82 9.50 1.92 3.97
CA ALA A 82 10.38 2.60 3.04
C ALA A 82 9.66 3.54 2.06
N LEU A 83 8.42 3.25 1.70
CA LEU A 83 7.60 4.13 0.87
C LEU A 83 7.12 5.34 1.71
N ALA A 84 6.69 5.08 2.95
CA ALA A 84 6.16 6.07 3.88
C ALA A 84 7.17 7.15 4.29
N ASP A 85 8.43 6.78 4.54
CA ASP A 85 9.45 7.72 5.04
C ASP A 85 9.97 8.71 3.96
N ASN A 86 9.61 8.50 2.70
CA ASN A 86 10.64 8.68 1.68
C ASN A 86 10.12 9.04 0.28
N VAL A 87 8.80 9.04 0.11
CA VAL A 87 8.16 9.34 -1.17
C VAL A 87 6.84 10.06 -0.92
N ALA A 88 6.72 11.27 -1.44
CA ALA A 88 5.49 12.07 -1.35
C ALA A 88 4.56 11.73 -2.53
N PHE A 89 4.00 10.52 -2.52
CA PHE A 89 3.17 9.98 -3.62
C PHE A 89 1.98 10.88 -3.98
N VAL A 90 1.40 11.51 -2.98
CA VAL A 90 0.16 12.29 -3.12
C VAL A 90 0.19 13.49 -2.21
N ARG A 91 -0.36 14.58 -2.71
CA ARG A 91 -0.81 15.70 -1.88
C ARG A 91 -2.33 15.75 -2.01
N TYR A 92 -3.02 15.47 -0.91
CA TYR A 92 -4.47 15.52 -0.87
C TYR A 92 -4.91 16.95 -0.61
N TYR A 93 -5.42 17.59 -1.65
CA TYR A 93 -6.04 18.92 -1.59
C TYR A 93 -7.55 18.78 -1.59
N ASP A 94 -8.25 19.81 -1.12
CA ASP A 94 -9.69 19.89 -1.31
C ASP A 94 -10.05 19.83 -2.81
N GLY A 95 -11.23 19.28 -3.09
CA GLY A 95 -11.76 19.22 -4.45
C GLY A 95 -12.36 20.54 -4.95
N ALA A 96 -12.35 21.60 -4.12
CA ALA A 96 -13.05 22.87 -4.37
C ALA A 96 -12.14 23.92 -5.01
N GLY A 97 -10.81 23.73 -4.99
CA GLY A 97 -9.87 24.52 -5.77
C GLY A 97 -9.40 25.81 -5.11
N ASP A 98 -9.77 26.08 -3.85
CA ASP A 98 -9.35 27.27 -3.13
C ASP A 98 -8.57 26.89 -1.85
N ALA A 99 -7.24 27.08 -1.94
CA ALA A 99 -6.21 26.93 -0.89
C ALA A 99 -5.64 25.50 -0.62
N PRO A 100 -4.32 25.39 -0.37
CA PRO A 100 -3.57 24.13 -0.44
C PRO A 100 -3.44 23.42 0.91
N GLU A 101 -4.38 23.57 1.84
CA GLU A 101 -4.24 22.93 3.14
C GLU A 101 -4.41 21.40 3.00
N PRO A 102 -3.45 20.61 3.52
CA PRO A 102 -3.55 19.17 3.44
C PRO A 102 -4.73 18.67 4.28
N LEU A 103 -5.71 18.03 3.63
CA LEU A 103 -6.88 17.45 4.30
C LEU A 103 -6.53 16.30 5.26
N MET A 104 -5.30 15.79 5.17
CA MET A 104 -4.74 14.78 6.06
C MET A 104 -3.30 15.17 6.38
N GLU A 105 -2.92 15.08 7.66
CA GLU A 105 -1.58 15.44 8.14
C GLU A 105 -0.48 14.57 7.50
N PHE A 106 -0.78 13.29 7.24
CA PHE A 106 0.20 12.28 6.79
C PHE A 106 -0.28 11.45 5.58
N PRO A 107 -0.46 12.09 4.42
CA PRO A 107 -1.09 11.49 3.25
C PRO A 107 -0.26 10.37 2.62
N GLY A 108 1.08 10.51 2.63
CA GLY A 108 2.00 9.53 2.07
C GLY A 108 2.01 8.22 2.85
N GLN A 109 1.98 8.30 4.17
CA GLN A 109 1.97 7.17 5.09
C GLN A 109 0.69 6.34 4.94
N ALA A 110 -0.48 7.00 4.94
CA ALA A 110 -1.76 6.32 4.74
C ALA A 110 -1.81 5.62 3.36
N THR A 111 -1.35 6.32 2.31
CA THR A 111 -1.27 5.75 0.96
C THR A 111 -0.36 4.53 0.92
N ALA A 112 0.82 4.60 1.55
CA ALA A 112 1.78 3.50 1.61
C ALA A 112 1.19 2.27 2.32
N ILE A 113 0.45 2.46 3.42
CA ILE A 113 -0.24 1.38 4.13
C ILE A 113 -1.27 0.70 3.21
N VAL A 114 -2.10 1.49 2.52
CA VAL A 114 -3.12 0.94 1.60
C VAL A 114 -2.46 0.22 0.42
N MET A 115 -1.38 0.75 -0.15
CA MET A 115 -0.58 0.03 -1.15
C MET A 115 -0.08 -1.31 -0.60
N GLY A 116 0.44 -1.34 0.63
CA GLY A 116 0.87 -2.58 1.28
C GLY A 116 -0.22 -3.63 1.44
N ILE A 117 -1.43 -3.20 1.83
CA ILE A 117 -2.60 -4.08 1.94
C ILE A 117 -2.97 -4.70 0.59
N ILE A 118 -3.02 -3.88 -0.46
CA ILE A 118 -3.30 -4.35 -1.84
C ILE A 118 -2.29 -5.41 -2.25
N LEU A 119 -1.01 -5.18 -1.95
CA LEU A 119 0.05 -6.12 -2.32
C LEU A 119 -0.03 -7.43 -1.58
N TYR A 120 -0.40 -7.38 -0.31
CA TYR A 120 -0.57 -8.58 0.47
C TYR A 120 -1.73 -9.41 -0.07
N ASP A 121 -2.84 -8.76 -0.43
CA ASP A 121 -3.98 -9.42 -1.08
C ASP A 121 -3.57 -10.07 -2.42
N ILE A 122 -2.77 -9.39 -3.26
CA ILE A 122 -2.23 -9.98 -4.51
C ILE A 122 -1.37 -11.21 -4.21
N VAL A 123 -0.45 -11.13 -3.24
CA VAL A 123 0.41 -12.26 -2.83
C VAL A 123 -0.43 -13.46 -2.41
N LEU A 124 -1.45 -13.24 -1.58
CA LEU A 124 -2.31 -14.31 -1.08
C LEU A 124 -3.18 -14.91 -2.18
N ARG A 125 -3.82 -14.08 -3.01
CA ARG A 125 -4.68 -14.55 -4.10
C ARG A 125 -3.91 -15.28 -5.18
N THR A 126 -2.73 -14.80 -5.56
CA THR A 126 -1.90 -15.44 -6.60
C THR A 126 -1.40 -16.82 -6.21
N ARG A 127 -1.30 -17.12 -4.90
CA ARG A 127 -1.02 -18.48 -4.40
C ARG A 127 -2.19 -19.44 -4.55
N ILE A 128 -3.42 -18.93 -4.44
CA ILE A 128 -4.64 -19.74 -4.55
C ILE A 128 -5.03 -19.89 -6.02
N GLN A 129 -4.99 -18.79 -6.77
CA GLN A 129 -5.31 -18.72 -8.17
C GLN A 129 -4.15 -18.01 -8.91
N PRO A 130 -3.45 -18.66 -9.85
CA PRO A 130 -2.26 -18.09 -10.51
C PRO A 130 -2.46 -16.78 -11.28
N ARG A 131 -3.69 -16.28 -11.34
CA ARG A 131 -4.12 -15.06 -12.03
C ARG A 131 -5.21 -14.39 -11.21
N THR A 132 -5.03 -13.13 -10.86
CA THR A 132 -6.00 -12.37 -10.05
C THR A 132 -6.11 -10.91 -10.49
N GLU A 133 -7.28 -10.32 -10.26
CA GLU A 133 -7.57 -8.91 -10.53
C GLU A 133 -7.80 -8.18 -9.20
N ILE A 134 -7.33 -6.94 -9.09
CA ILE A 134 -7.62 -6.09 -7.92
C ILE A 134 -8.97 -5.43 -8.12
N LYS A 135 -10.05 -6.10 -7.71
CA LYS A 135 -11.42 -5.58 -7.86
C LYS A 135 -11.83 -4.62 -6.74
N PHE A 136 -11.46 -4.93 -5.51
CA PHE A 136 -11.92 -4.21 -4.32
C PHE A 136 -10.90 -4.30 -3.18
N ILE A 137 -10.86 -3.27 -2.33
CA ILE A 137 -10.06 -3.24 -1.11
C ILE A 137 -11.04 -3.05 0.06
N ASP A 138 -11.18 -4.08 0.89
CA ASP A 138 -12.08 -4.05 2.05
C ASP A 138 -11.37 -3.49 3.29
N LEU A 139 -11.27 -2.15 3.38
CA LEU A 139 -10.68 -1.52 4.57
C LEU A 139 -11.62 -1.50 5.77
N GLU A 140 -12.86 -2.01 5.70
CA GLU A 140 -13.76 -2.08 6.88
C GLU A 140 -13.18 -2.97 7.99
N ARG A 141 -12.20 -3.81 7.65
CA ARG A 141 -11.42 -4.62 8.59
C ARG A 141 -10.49 -3.81 9.50
N ILE A 142 -10.19 -2.55 9.14
CA ILE A 142 -9.33 -1.65 9.93
C ILE A 142 -10.19 -0.50 10.45
N SER A 143 -10.21 -0.29 11.77
CA SER A 143 -10.84 0.89 12.33
C SER A 143 -10.04 2.16 12.02
N GLY A 144 -10.72 3.31 11.94
CA GLY A 144 -10.04 4.60 11.74
C GLY A 144 -8.94 4.88 12.78
N LYS A 145 -9.14 4.43 14.03
CA LYS A 145 -8.14 4.53 15.10
C LYS A 145 -6.88 3.69 14.84
N GLU A 146 -7.03 2.48 14.31
CA GLU A 146 -5.90 1.62 13.96
C GLU A 146 -5.09 2.20 12.80
N MET A 147 -5.78 2.71 11.78
CA MET A 147 -5.12 3.43 10.67
C MET A 147 -4.34 4.64 11.19
N GLN A 148 -4.96 5.47 12.05
CA GLN A 148 -4.31 6.65 12.62
C GLN A 148 -3.07 6.28 13.45
N ASN A 149 -3.16 5.25 14.30
CA ASN A 149 -2.03 4.79 15.10
C ASN A 149 -0.87 4.30 14.23
N ALA A 150 -1.15 3.56 13.16
CA ALA A 150 -0.11 3.08 12.25
C ALA A 150 0.56 4.22 11.47
N VAL A 151 -0.24 5.16 10.97
CA VAL A 151 0.23 6.37 10.31
C VAL A 151 1.13 7.20 11.23
N GLN A 152 0.70 7.42 12.47
CA GLN A 152 1.47 8.16 13.47
C GLN A 152 2.77 7.41 13.84
N ALA A 153 2.71 6.08 13.99
CA ALA A 153 3.90 5.28 14.25
C ALA A 153 4.95 5.39 13.13
N LEU A 154 4.52 5.45 11.86
CA LEU A 154 5.38 5.69 10.70
C LEU A 154 5.96 7.11 10.73
N HIS A 155 5.12 8.12 10.98
CA HIS A 155 5.53 9.53 10.94
C HIS A 155 6.51 9.90 12.07
N GLU A 156 6.24 9.49 13.30
CA GLU A 156 6.99 9.91 14.49
C GLU A 156 8.38 9.25 14.63
N GLY A 157 8.82 8.46 13.64
CA GLY A 157 10.12 7.78 13.69
C GLY A 157 10.26 6.83 14.88
N ARG A 158 9.15 6.22 15.33
CA ARG A 158 9.14 5.24 16.43
C ARG A 158 10.09 4.08 16.10
N SER A 159 10.47 3.30 17.12
CA SER A 159 11.35 2.14 16.92
C SER A 159 10.80 1.23 15.82
N ARG A 160 11.69 0.69 14.98
CA ARG A 160 11.33 -0.19 13.86
C ARG A 160 10.45 -1.36 14.32
N THR A 161 10.74 -1.92 15.49
CA THR A 161 9.94 -2.95 16.16
C THR A 161 8.50 -2.50 16.42
N HIS A 162 8.29 -1.27 16.87
CA HIS A 162 6.95 -0.73 17.11
C HIS A 162 6.20 -0.50 15.79
N LYS A 163 6.85 0.10 14.78
CA LYS A 163 6.28 0.29 13.44
C LYS A 163 5.83 -1.04 12.85
N PHE A 164 6.72 -2.04 12.85
CA PHE A 164 6.44 -3.35 12.28
C PHE A 164 5.31 -4.07 13.02
N ARG A 165 5.23 -3.94 14.34
CA ARG A 165 4.12 -4.52 15.11
C ARG A 165 2.77 -3.94 14.66
N GLN A 166 2.68 -2.62 14.44
CA GLN A 166 1.45 -2.00 13.95
C GLN A 166 1.12 -2.45 12.53
N LEU A 167 2.11 -2.42 11.63
CA LEU A 167 1.92 -2.82 10.22
C LEU A 167 1.51 -4.29 10.09
N ILE A 168 2.20 -5.20 10.77
CA ILE A 168 1.88 -6.63 10.76
C ILE A 168 0.48 -6.85 11.32
N SER A 169 0.13 -6.22 12.45
CA SER A 169 -1.20 -6.34 13.04
C SER A 169 -2.31 -5.87 12.08
N ILE A 170 -2.05 -4.87 11.23
CA ILE A 170 -2.96 -4.47 10.17
C ILE A 170 -3.02 -5.52 9.07
N LEU A 171 -1.87 -5.92 8.53
CA LEU A 171 -1.77 -6.85 7.40
C LEU A 171 -2.38 -8.22 7.73
N GLU A 172 -2.21 -8.73 8.95
CA GLU A 172 -2.81 -9.98 9.42
C GLU A 172 -4.33 -9.99 9.30
N LYS A 173 -5.02 -8.84 9.36
CA LYS A 173 -6.48 -8.79 9.15
C LYS A 173 -6.89 -9.08 7.70
N PHE A 174 -5.94 -9.04 6.78
CA PHE A 174 -6.12 -9.33 5.36
C PHE A 174 -5.55 -10.69 4.96
N SER A 175 -5.07 -11.50 5.92
CA SER A 175 -4.49 -12.83 5.64
C SER A 175 -5.47 -13.82 5.02
N THR A 176 -6.77 -13.60 5.19
CA THR A 176 -7.83 -14.37 4.52
C THR A 176 -8.42 -13.56 3.36
N PRO A 177 -8.11 -13.91 2.09
CA PRO A 177 -8.68 -13.24 0.93
C PRO A 177 -10.20 -13.36 0.92
N ILE A 178 -10.90 -12.31 0.50
CA ILE A 178 -12.33 -12.41 0.22
C ILE A 178 -12.49 -13.21 -1.08
N VAL A 179 -12.98 -14.44 -0.94
CA VAL A 179 -13.36 -15.27 -2.09
C VAL A 179 -14.73 -14.78 -2.55
N PHE A 180 -14.78 -14.17 -3.74
CA PHE A 180 -16.03 -13.88 -4.41
C PHE A 180 -16.33 -15.03 -5.37
N HIS A 181 -17.51 -15.62 -5.26
CA HIS A 181 -18.05 -16.57 -6.23
C HIS A 181 -18.59 -15.84 -7.45
#